data_AF-A0A1Y1LYE9-F1
#
_entry.id   AF-A0A1Y1LYE9-F1
#
_cell.length_a   1.000
_cell.length_b   1.000
_cell.length_c   1.000
_cell.angle_alpha   90.00
_cell.angle_beta   90.00
_cell.angle_gamma   90.00
#
_symmetry.space_group_name_H-M   'P 1'
#
loop_
_entity.id
_entity.type
_entity.pdbx_description
1 polymer ?
#
loop_
_entity_poly.entity_id
_entity_poly.type
_entity_poly.pdbx_seq_one_letter_code
_entity_poly.pdbx_strand_id
1 'polypeptide(L)'
;YIKPSLDIVHILDSYQIVLDQIIVNYHSIAHIYGGDFNARLGELDNSYQELFTKTNLHVERLSCDNTVNFRGRQLLEFMSNNSMTLLNGRTYSDHQGKYTFLSHIGKSVNDLVWCDNNNLSFINNLEILYDIFISDHFPLHLSLISDLTPPQSSPIGSSNSGTKTLNWKESLCSTYRINMQFSTNVGRISSVEDTYRNLINTIYGTSVSAGMATTRKTINRNNKPWFDCECFHSRKNVKRCLQACKNSNFDNESLERFIAKKKKYKKVIKNKKITMKKTLYPYCQTRMIKQTFGKLCDHFVTT
;
A
#
# COMPACT_ATOMS: atom_id res chain seq x y z
N TYR A 1 17.29 3.87 -6.94
CA TYR A 1 17.93 2.59 -7.24
C TYR A 1 19.39 2.86 -7.55
N ILE A 2 20.32 2.24 -6.83
CA ILE A 2 21.73 2.31 -7.16
C ILE A 2 22.19 0.98 -7.76
N LYS A 3 22.69 1.01 -8.99
CA LYS A 3 23.12 -0.19 -9.71
C LYS A 3 24.37 -0.81 -9.04
N PRO A 4 24.36 -2.11 -8.69
CA PRO A 4 25.49 -2.76 -8.01
C PRO A 4 26.80 -2.74 -8.78
N SER A 5 26.72 -2.77 -10.11
CA SER A 5 27.90 -2.88 -11.00
C SER A 5 28.66 -1.57 -11.17
N LEU A 6 28.12 -0.46 -10.68
CA LEU A 6 28.75 0.86 -10.79
C LEU A 6 29.54 1.15 -9.53
N ASP A 7 30.67 1.84 -9.68
CA ASP A 7 31.47 2.31 -8.55
C ASP A 7 30.65 3.26 -7.67
N ILE A 8 30.62 2.97 -6.37
CA ILE A 8 29.79 3.71 -5.42
C ILE A 8 30.31 5.13 -5.22
N VAL A 9 31.63 5.35 -5.25
CA VAL A 9 32.22 6.68 -5.02
C VAL A 9 31.73 7.66 -6.09
N HIS A 10 31.92 7.29 -7.36
CA HIS A 10 31.46 8.11 -8.48
C HIS A 10 29.94 8.36 -8.50
N ILE A 11 29.15 7.36 -8.08
CA ILE A 11 27.70 7.53 -7.93
C ILE A 11 27.37 8.56 -6.86
N LEU A 12 28.03 8.50 -5.71
CA LEU A 12 27.78 9.41 -4.59
C LEU A 12 28.21 10.84 -4.95
N ASP A 13 29.31 11.03 -5.68
CA ASP A 13 29.70 12.35 -6.21
C ASP A 13 28.60 12.93 -7.12
N SER A 14 28.09 12.10 -8.03
CA SER A 14 26.97 12.50 -8.91
C SER A 14 25.70 12.77 -8.11
N TYR A 15 25.46 12.00 -7.05
CA TYR A 15 24.31 12.16 -6.18
C TYR A 15 24.40 13.46 -5.38
N GLN A 16 25.59 13.86 -4.90
CA GLN A 16 25.79 15.12 -4.20
C GLN A 16 25.28 16.31 -5.02
N ILE A 17 25.63 16.36 -6.31
CA ILE A 17 25.21 17.44 -7.21
C ILE A 17 23.68 17.55 -7.26
N VAL A 18 22.99 16.41 -7.37
CA VAL A 18 21.52 16.36 -7.41
C VAL A 18 20.92 16.70 -6.05
N LEU A 19 21.53 16.21 -4.97
CA LEU A 19 21.09 16.45 -3.61
C LEU A 19 21.18 17.94 -3.25
N ASP A 20 22.29 18.59 -3.59
CA ASP A 20 22.49 20.04 -3.41
C ASP A 20 21.43 20.84 -4.17
N GLN A 21 21.15 20.46 -5.42
CA GLN A 21 20.10 21.10 -6.21
C GLN A 21 18.71 20.94 -5.57
N ILE A 22 18.39 19.75 -5.05
CA ILE A 22 17.12 19.51 -4.37
C ILE A 22 17.03 20.36 -3.10
N ILE A 23 18.06 20.33 -2.26
CA ILE A 23 18.10 21.06 -0.99
C ILE A 23 17.98 22.57 -1.24
N VAL A 24 18.68 23.12 -2.24
CA VAL A 24 18.59 24.56 -2.56
C VAL A 24 17.19 24.93 -3.04
N ASN A 25 16.60 24.14 -3.95
CA ASN A 25 15.30 24.46 -4.54
C ASN A 25 14.12 24.19 -3.58
N TYR A 26 14.30 23.27 -2.63
CA TYR A 26 13.23 22.77 -1.77
C TYR A 26 13.61 22.82 -0.27
N HIS A 27 14.44 23.76 0.14
CA HIS A 27 14.95 23.90 1.51
C HIS A 27 13.88 23.95 2.63
N SER A 28 12.65 24.35 2.31
CA SER A 28 11.56 24.54 3.28
C SER A 28 10.65 23.32 3.44
N ILE A 29 10.93 22.20 2.79
CA ILE A 29 10.13 20.97 2.92
C ILE A 29 10.98 19.83 3.50
N ALA A 30 10.29 18.85 4.10
CA ALA A 30 10.93 17.64 4.59
C ALA A 30 11.45 16.78 3.43
N HIS A 31 12.67 16.27 3.56
CA HIS A 31 13.33 15.44 2.57
C HIS A 31 13.42 14.00 3.07
N ILE A 32 12.81 13.10 2.30
CA ILE A 32 12.82 11.67 2.58
C ILE A 32 13.25 10.95 1.30
N TYR A 33 14.30 10.14 1.40
CA TYR A 33 14.82 9.37 0.28
C TYR A 33 14.72 7.89 0.59
N GLY A 34 14.12 7.12 -0.31
CA GLY A 34 13.96 5.69 -0.13
C GLY A 34 14.12 4.89 -1.42
N GLY A 35 14.48 3.62 -1.27
CA GLY A 35 14.55 2.66 -2.36
C GLY A 35 15.68 1.65 -2.21
N ASP A 36 15.95 0.87 -3.26
CA ASP A 36 17.04 -0.09 -3.30
C ASP A 36 18.39 0.60 -3.53
N PHE A 37 19.22 0.67 -2.50
CA PHE A 37 20.56 1.25 -2.55
C PHE A 37 21.65 0.21 -2.88
N ASN A 38 21.31 -1.09 -2.91
CA ASN A 38 22.29 -2.17 -3.01
C ASN A 38 23.47 -2.03 -2.04
N ALA A 39 23.16 -1.52 -0.85
CA ALA A 39 24.08 -1.24 0.23
C ALA A 39 23.57 -1.98 1.48
N ARG A 40 24.47 -2.63 2.22
CA ARG A 40 24.13 -3.36 3.45
C ARG A 40 24.91 -2.74 4.59
N LEU A 41 24.20 -2.18 5.55
CA LEU A 41 24.77 -1.34 6.60
C LEU A 41 24.95 -2.08 7.93
N GLY A 42 24.55 -3.35 8.02
CA GLY A 42 24.58 -4.05 9.31
C GLY A 42 23.73 -3.32 10.34
N GLU A 43 24.27 -3.19 11.55
CA GLU A 43 23.80 -2.32 12.62
C GLU A 43 24.57 -0.98 12.68
N LEU A 44 25.35 -0.63 11.65
CA LEU A 44 26.07 0.65 11.64
C LEU A 44 25.13 1.84 11.80
N ASP A 45 25.60 2.82 12.54
CA ASP A 45 24.91 4.06 12.83
C ASP A 45 25.93 5.16 13.17
N ASN A 46 25.70 6.36 12.66
CA ASN A 46 26.50 7.56 12.93
C ASN A 46 25.64 8.69 13.53
N SER A 47 24.41 8.37 13.97
CA SER A 47 23.45 9.36 14.46
C SER A 47 23.74 9.74 15.91
N TYR A 48 23.57 11.02 16.24
CA TYR A 48 23.65 11.50 17.62
C TYR A 48 22.33 11.23 18.36
N GLN A 49 22.40 10.86 19.65
CA GLN A 49 21.22 10.45 20.43
C GLN A 49 20.19 11.59 20.58
N GLU A 50 20.67 12.84 20.61
CA GLU A 50 19.89 14.06 20.75
C GLU A 50 18.89 14.27 19.61
N LEU A 51 19.18 13.71 18.42
CA LEU A 51 18.28 13.78 17.26
C LEU A 51 16.92 13.10 17.53
N PHE A 52 16.86 12.19 18.51
CA PHE A 52 15.69 11.37 18.76
C PHE A 52 14.86 11.80 19.98
N THR A 53 15.36 12.73 20.82
CA THR A 53 14.76 13.10 22.13
C THR A 53 13.30 13.57 22.07
N LYS A 54 12.83 14.07 20.91
CA LYS A 54 11.45 14.53 20.69
C LYS A 54 10.77 13.81 19.52
N THR A 55 11.17 12.56 19.30
CA THR A 55 10.62 11.72 18.24
C THR A 55 10.05 10.45 18.87
N ASN A 56 9.26 9.71 18.10
CA ASN A 56 8.83 8.36 18.45
C ASN A 56 9.80 7.27 17.93
N LEU A 57 11.00 7.67 17.52
CA LEU A 57 12.02 6.76 16.99
C LEU A 57 12.91 6.22 18.11
N HIS A 58 13.34 4.98 17.96
CA HIS A 58 14.33 4.38 18.84
C HIS A 58 15.72 4.98 18.56
N VAL A 59 16.42 5.32 19.66
CA VAL A 59 17.80 5.83 19.64
C VAL A 59 18.75 4.76 19.11
N GLU A 60 18.59 3.52 19.56
CA GLU A 60 19.33 2.39 19.03
C GLU A 60 18.69 1.89 17.74
N ARG A 61 19.55 1.57 16.77
CA ARG A 61 19.15 0.96 15.51
C ARG A 61 19.51 -0.52 15.54
N LEU A 62 18.55 -1.39 15.24
CA LEU A 62 18.79 -2.81 15.04
C LEU A 62 18.65 -3.20 13.56
N SER A 63 19.21 -4.36 13.21
CA SER A 63 19.07 -4.93 11.87
C SER A 63 19.09 -6.44 11.93
N CYS A 64 18.14 -7.10 11.26
CA CYS A 64 18.20 -8.54 11.02
C CYS A 64 19.33 -8.91 10.06
N ASP A 65 19.83 -7.95 9.28
CA ASP A 65 20.98 -8.10 8.42
C ASP A 65 22.21 -7.50 9.09
N ASN A 66 23.11 -8.34 9.61
CA ASN A 66 24.35 -7.93 10.28
C ASN A 66 25.50 -7.68 9.29
N THR A 67 25.28 -7.85 7.99
CA THR A 67 26.35 -7.69 7.00
C THR A 67 26.59 -6.21 6.71
N VAL A 68 27.84 -5.79 6.82
CA VAL A 68 28.30 -4.47 6.39
C VAL A 68 29.16 -4.62 5.12
N ASN A 69 28.72 -4.08 3.99
CA ASN A 69 29.53 -4.05 2.78
C ASN A 69 30.19 -2.67 2.56
N PHE A 70 31.17 -2.60 1.66
CA PHE A 70 31.89 -1.35 1.35
C PHE A 70 30.92 -0.22 0.95
N ARG A 71 29.91 -0.55 0.12
CA ARG A 71 28.87 0.39 -0.31
C ARG A 71 28.06 0.93 0.87
N GLY A 72 27.76 0.09 1.86
CA GLY A 72 27.06 0.48 3.08
C GLY A 72 27.83 1.48 3.92
N ARG A 73 29.15 1.29 4.08
CA ARG A 73 30.00 2.26 4.78
C ARG A 73 30.03 3.61 4.07
N GLN A 74 30.29 3.61 2.76
CA GLN A 74 30.34 4.83 1.95
C GLN A 74 28.99 5.56 1.93
N LEU A 75 27.88 4.82 1.80
CA LEU A 75 26.54 5.41 1.82
C LEU A 75 26.20 6.00 3.19
N LEU A 76 26.52 5.31 4.29
CA LEU A 76 26.26 5.84 5.63
C LEU A 76 27.02 7.15 5.86
N GLU A 77 28.31 7.17 5.56
CA GLU A 77 29.14 8.37 5.68
C GLU A 77 28.59 9.53 4.84
N PHE A 78 28.29 9.28 3.57
CA PHE A 78 27.69 10.28 2.67
C PHE A 78 26.37 10.84 3.20
N MET A 79 25.44 9.97 3.62
CA MET A 79 24.13 10.41 4.10
C MET A 79 24.25 11.17 5.43
N SER A 80 25.12 10.72 6.34
CA SER A 80 25.39 11.44 7.60
C SER A 80 26.00 12.82 7.38
N ASN A 81 26.96 12.94 6.45
CA ASN A 81 27.54 14.24 6.08
C ASN A 81 26.50 15.20 5.49
N ASN A 82 25.43 14.67 4.91
CA ASN A 82 24.30 15.43 4.39
C ASN A 82 23.15 15.58 5.42
N SER A 83 23.41 15.39 6.71
CA SER A 83 22.41 15.53 7.79
C SER A 83 21.17 14.65 7.60
N MET A 84 21.38 13.42 7.14
CA MET A 84 20.32 12.42 6.95
C MET A 84 20.49 11.28 7.95
N THR A 85 19.37 10.81 8.49
CA THR A 85 19.29 9.69 9.43
C THR A 85 18.55 8.51 8.80
N LEU A 86 19.10 7.30 8.97
CA LEU A 86 18.49 6.05 8.52
C LEU A 86 17.31 5.65 9.42
N LEU A 87 16.15 5.36 8.82
CA LEU A 87 14.93 4.99 9.56
C LEU A 87 14.76 3.48 9.79
N ASN A 88 15.31 2.64 8.91
CA ASN A 88 15.23 1.18 9.06
C ASN A 88 15.81 0.75 10.41
N GLY A 89 15.07 -0.05 11.18
CA GLY A 89 15.50 -0.46 12.52
C GLY A 89 15.13 0.49 13.66
N ARG A 90 14.44 1.61 13.39
CA ARG A 90 14.16 2.66 14.41
C ARG A 90 12.71 2.90 14.74
N THR A 91 11.78 2.42 13.92
CA THR A 91 10.34 2.66 14.14
C THR A 91 9.70 1.48 14.84
N TYR A 92 8.56 1.68 15.50
CA TYR A 92 7.86 0.63 16.24
C TYR A 92 7.62 -0.64 15.40
N SER A 93 7.16 -0.51 14.15
CA SER A 93 6.85 -1.68 13.31
C SER A 93 8.08 -2.32 12.65
N ASP A 94 9.22 -1.64 12.67
CA ASP A 94 10.49 -2.13 12.12
C ASP A 94 11.64 -2.06 13.13
N HIS A 95 11.37 -2.18 14.43
CA HIS A 95 12.41 -2.02 15.46
C HIS A 95 13.57 -3.02 15.28
N GLN A 96 13.29 -4.21 14.77
CA GLN A 96 14.31 -5.24 14.49
C GLN A 96 15.09 -5.04 13.18
N GLY A 97 14.77 -4.02 12.38
CA GLY A 97 15.34 -3.80 11.05
C GLY A 97 15.17 -5.01 10.13
N LYS A 98 13.91 -5.32 9.81
CA LYS A 98 13.50 -6.55 9.14
C LYS A 98 14.00 -6.61 7.70
N TYR A 99 14.29 -7.82 7.20
CA TYR A 99 14.72 -8.03 5.81
C TYR A 99 13.79 -7.37 4.80
N THR A 100 14.36 -6.60 3.88
CA THR A 100 13.62 -5.93 2.81
C THR A 100 13.72 -6.70 1.50
N PHE A 101 14.66 -7.64 1.41
CA PHE A 101 14.87 -8.51 0.26
C PHE A 101 15.00 -9.97 0.67
N LEU A 102 14.31 -10.87 -0.04
CA LEU A 102 14.41 -12.33 0.08
C LEU A 102 14.37 -12.99 -1.30
N SER A 103 15.43 -13.74 -1.62
CA SER A 103 15.54 -14.50 -2.86
C SER A 103 16.35 -15.79 -2.68
N HIS A 104 16.58 -16.51 -3.78
CA HIS A 104 17.44 -17.70 -3.80
C HIS A 104 18.92 -17.40 -3.53
N ILE A 105 19.37 -16.16 -3.73
CA ILE A 105 20.77 -15.75 -3.42
C ILE A 105 20.93 -15.33 -1.96
N GLY A 106 19.85 -15.26 -1.18
CA GLY A 106 19.88 -14.93 0.23
C GLY A 106 18.90 -13.84 0.64
N LYS A 107 19.25 -13.15 1.72
CA LYS A 107 18.41 -12.17 2.43
C LYS A 107 19.24 -10.94 2.80
N SER A 108 18.65 -9.76 2.71
CA SER A 108 19.33 -8.50 3.03
C SER A 108 18.36 -7.39 3.45
N VAL A 109 18.92 -6.39 4.11
CA VAL A 109 18.31 -5.07 4.28
C VAL A 109 19.06 -4.10 3.37
N ASN A 110 18.54 -3.89 2.16
CA ASN A 110 19.16 -3.05 1.12
C ASN A 110 18.19 -2.06 0.46
N ASP A 111 16.88 -2.24 0.64
CA ASP A 111 15.92 -1.16 0.52
C ASP A 111 15.93 -0.32 1.80
N LEU A 112 16.42 0.92 1.71
CA LEU A 112 16.65 1.81 2.86
C LEU A 112 15.77 3.05 2.74
N VAL A 113 15.47 3.69 3.86
CA VAL A 113 14.74 4.96 3.93
C VAL A 113 15.48 5.92 4.85
N TRP A 114 15.76 7.11 4.34
CA TRP A 114 16.48 8.16 5.02
C TRP A 114 15.58 9.39 5.16
N CYS A 115 15.65 10.05 6.31
CA CYS A 115 14.97 11.32 6.58
C CYS A 115 16.00 12.36 6.99
N ASP A 116 15.83 13.60 6.55
CA ASP A 116 16.66 14.68 7.05
C ASP A 116 16.44 14.87 8.57
N ASN A 117 17.51 15.25 9.26
CA ASN A 117 17.55 15.28 10.72
C ASN A 117 16.53 16.26 11.33
N ASN A 118 16.18 17.34 10.63
CA ASN A 118 15.27 18.36 11.13
C ASN A 118 13.81 17.91 11.13
N ASN A 119 13.49 16.87 10.37
CA ASN A 119 12.11 16.42 10.14
C ASN A 119 11.80 15.04 10.72
N LEU A 120 12.68 14.49 11.58
CA LEU A 120 12.49 13.17 12.20
C LEU A 120 11.21 13.07 13.05
N SER A 121 10.75 14.18 13.64
CA SER A 121 9.51 14.23 14.42
C SER A 121 8.25 13.99 13.57
N PHE A 122 8.34 14.10 12.24
CA PHE A 122 7.22 13.80 11.35
C PHE A 122 7.14 12.32 10.97
N ILE A 123 8.14 11.50 11.31
CA ILE A 123 8.08 10.07 11.01
C ILE A 123 7.13 9.41 12.01
N ASN A 124 6.05 8.81 11.53
CA ASN A 124 5.16 8.02 12.40
C ASN A 124 5.66 6.58 12.50
N ASN A 125 5.84 5.91 11.36
CA ASN A 125 6.14 4.48 11.36
C ASN A 125 6.72 4.03 10.03
N LEU A 126 7.62 3.05 10.04
CA LEU A 126 8.11 2.34 8.86
C LEU A 126 7.78 0.86 9.01
N GLU A 127 7.15 0.27 8.01
CA GLU A 127 6.77 -1.15 8.03
C GLU A 127 7.19 -1.85 6.74
N ILE A 128 7.68 -3.08 6.86
CA ILE A 128 7.92 -3.97 5.71
C ILE A 128 6.64 -4.78 5.43
N LEU A 129 6.03 -4.54 4.27
CA LEU A 129 4.78 -5.19 3.84
C LEU A 129 5.01 -6.59 3.27
N TYR A 130 5.34 -7.54 4.15
CA TYR A 130 5.58 -8.96 3.81
C TYR A 130 4.41 -9.65 3.09
N ASP A 131 3.19 -9.14 3.24
CA ASP A 131 2.00 -9.66 2.59
C ASP A 131 2.01 -9.46 1.06
N ILE A 132 2.92 -8.60 0.55
CA ILE A 132 3.15 -8.31 -0.86
C ILE A 132 4.46 -8.96 -1.30
N PHE A 133 4.42 -10.27 -1.54
CA PHE A 133 5.59 -11.11 -1.88
C PHE A 133 5.75 -11.40 -3.38
N ILE A 134 5.19 -10.55 -4.25
CA ILE A 134 5.26 -10.74 -5.71
C ILE A 134 6.64 -10.41 -6.29
N SER A 135 7.42 -9.57 -5.61
CA SER A 135 8.83 -9.29 -5.90
C SER A 135 9.73 -10.00 -4.88
N ASP A 136 11.02 -10.05 -5.17
CA ASP A 136 12.05 -10.47 -4.21
C ASP A 136 12.36 -9.37 -3.19
N HIS A 137 12.05 -8.12 -3.54
CA HIS A 137 11.96 -6.99 -2.61
C HIS A 137 10.55 -6.89 -2.02
N PHE A 138 10.47 -6.52 -0.74
CA PHE A 138 9.22 -6.20 -0.06
C PHE A 138 9.01 -4.69 -0.08
N PRO A 139 7.77 -4.22 -0.29
CA PRO A 139 7.47 -2.79 -0.16
C PRO A 139 7.72 -2.30 1.26
N LEU A 140 8.31 -1.11 1.36
CA LEU A 140 8.41 -0.35 2.59
C LEU A 140 7.26 0.66 2.63
N HIS A 141 6.54 0.68 3.74
CA HIS A 141 5.43 1.58 3.99
C HIS A 141 5.83 2.57 5.07
N LEU A 142 6.07 3.82 4.67
CA LEU A 142 6.35 4.92 5.57
C LEU A 142 5.06 5.70 5.83
N SER A 143 4.71 5.82 7.10
CA SER A 143 3.62 6.68 7.59
C SER A 143 4.23 7.93 8.22
N LEU A 144 3.62 9.08 7.96
CA LEU A 144 4.03 10.36 8.52
C LEU A 144 2.97 10.90 9.47
N ILE A 145 3.41 11.66 10.47
CA ILE A 145 2.56 12.46 11.33
C ILE A 145 2.19 13.72 10.56
N SER A 146 0.91 14.07 10.54
CA SER A 146 0.43 15.30 9.95
C SER A 146 -0.61 15.92 10.87
N ASP A 147 -0.40 17.20 11.18
CA ASP A 147 -1.36 18.03 11.93
C ASP A 147 -2.54 18.49 11.07
N LEU A 148 -2.54 18.12 9.78
CA LEU A 148 -3.73 18.25 8.96
C LEU A 148 -4.79 17.36 9.60
N THR A 149 -5.76 17.98 10.28
CA THR A 149 -7.00 17.32 10.63
C THR A 149 -7.45 16.60 9.37
N PRO A 150 -7.55 15.25 9.38
CA PRO A 150 -8.20 14.56 8.29
C PRO A 150 -9.54 15.28 8.08
N PRO A 151 -9.94 15.62 6.84
CA PRO A 151 -11.30 16.12 6.64
C PRO A 151 -12.20 15.15 7.39
N GLN A 152 -12.93 15.62 8.40
CA GLN A 152 -13.59 14.76 9.38
C GLN A 152 -14.49 13.75 8.66
N SER A 153 -13.93 12.60 8.31
CA SER A 153 -14.68 11.39 8.12
C SER A 153 -15.07 11.02 9.53
N SER A 154 -16.26 11.45 9.92
CA SER A 154 -16.98 11.03 11.11
C SER A 154 -16.64 9.58 11.45
N PRO A 155 -16.45 9.23 12.73
CA PRO A 155 -15.94 7.93 13.15
C PRO A 155 -16.84 6.83 12.61
N ILE A 156 -16.41 6.17 11.54
CA ILE A 156 -16.90 4.85 11.21
C ILE A 156 -16.24 3.96 12.24
N GLY A 157 -16.93 3.82 13.37
CA GLY A 157 -16.63 2.81 14.36
C GLY A 157 -16.40 1.49 13.64
N SER A 158 -15.34 0.81 14.07
CA SER A 158 -15.05 -0.58 13.73
C SER A 158 -16.26 -1.45 14.07
N SER A 159 -17.17 -1.55 13.11
CA SER A 159 -18.16 -2.60 13.01
C SER A 159 -18.16 -3.00 11.54
N ASN A 160 -18.04 -4.29 11.28
CA ASN A 160 -18.22 -4.89 9.96
C ASN A 160 -19.68 -4.71 9.50
N SER A 161 -20.10 -3.48 9.21
CA SER A 161 -21.39 -3.15 8.63
C SER A 161 -21.11 -2.56 7.26
N GLY A 162 -21.41 -3.32 6.21
CA GLY A 162 -21.33 -2.82 4.83
C GLY A 162 -21.98 -1.45 4.69
N THR A 163 -21.42 -0.61 3.82
CA THR A 163 -21.94 0.73 3.52
C THR A 163 -23.45 0.66 3.29
N LYS A 164 -24.23 1.32 4.15
CA LYS A 164 -25.69 1.38 4.02
C LYS A 164 -26.03 2.26 2.84
N THR A 165 -26.70 1.70 1.83
CA THR A 165 -27.19 2.44 0.66
C THR A 165 -28.67 2.75 0.86
N LEU A 166 -29.06 4.01 0.68
CA LEU A 166 -30.46 4.41 0.67
C LEU A 166 -31.07 4.03 -0.68
N ASN A 167 -32.17 3.29 -0.66
CA ASN A 167 -32.92 2.95 -1.86
C ASN A 167 -34.36 3.46 -1.72
N TRP A 168 -34.76 4.39 -2.58
CA TRP A 168 -36.11 4.93 -2.58
C TRP A 168 -37.11 3.81 -2.90
N LYS A 169 -38.16 3.71 -2.09
CA LYS A 169 -39.26 2.74 -2.28
C LYS A 169 -40.56 3.52 -2.30
N GLU A 170 -41.20 3.57 -3.45
CA GLU A 170 -42.44 4.33 -3.64
C GLU A 170 -43.53 3.92 -2.65
N SER A 171 -43.61 2.63 -2.32
CA SER A 171 -44.54 2.09 -1.33
C SER A 171 -44.35 2.63 0.10
N LEU A 172 -43.20 3.24 0.41
CA LEU A 172 -42.87 3.79 1.73
C LEU A 172 -42.84 5.33 1.73
N CYS A 173 -43.25 5.97 0.63
CA CYS A 173 -43.26 7.42 0.44
C CYS A 173 -44.10 8.15 1.51
N SER A 174 -45.30 7.64 1.82
CA SER A 174 -46.18 8.25 2.83
C SER A 174 -45.54 8.28 4.22
N THR A 175 -44.93 7.17 4.65
CA THR A 175 -44.22 7.05 5.93
C THR A 175 -42.99 7.95 5.97
N TYR A 176 -42.24 8.00 4.88
CA TYR A 176 -41.08 8.90 4.75
C TYR A 176 -41.50 10.36 4.87
N ARG A 177 -42.59 10.77 4.20
CA ARG A 177 -43.11 12.14 4.22
C ARG A 177 -43.54 12.57 5.62
N ILE A 178 -44.27 11.72 6.34
CA ILE A 178 -44.67 11.96 7.73
C ILE A 178 -43.44 12.16 8.62
N ASN A 179 -42.49 11.22 8.57
CA ASN A 179 -41.27 11.28 9.38
C ASN A 179 -40.42 12.53 9.07
N MET A 180 -40.37 12.95 7.80
CA MET A 180 -39.65 14.16 7.39
C MET A 180 -40.34 15.42 7.92
N GLN A 181 -41.68 15.47 7.85
CA GLN A 181 -42.48 16.62 8.29
C GLN A 181 -42.39 16.85 9.80
N PHE A 182 -42.28 15.78 10.60
CA PHE A 182 -42.18 15.87 12.06
C PHE A 182 -40.73 15.83 12.58
N SER A 183 -39.73 15.88 11.69
CA SER A 183 -38.33 15.90 12.12
C SER A 183 -37.99 17.23 12.81
N THR A 184 -37.46 17.14 14.03
CA THR A 184 -37.02 18.27 14.86
C THR A 184 -35.87 19.08 14.26
N ASN A 185 -35.20 18.52 13.24
CA ASN A 185 -34.03 19.11 12.59
C ASN A 185 -34.39 20.06 11.44
N VAL A 186 -35.65 20.08 10.96
CA VAL A 186 -36.07 20.84 9.76
C VAL A 186 -36.33 22.33 10.04
N GLY A 187 -36.17 22.80 11.29
CA GLY A 187 -36.46 24.19 11.68
C GLY A 187 -35.33 24.97 12.36
N ARG A 188 -34.11 24.42 12.50
CA ARG A 188 -32.98 25.12 13.16
C ARG A 188 -32.00 25.68 12.11
N ILE A 189 -32.12 26.96 11.83
CA ILE A 189 -31.20 27.72 10.98
C ILE A 189 -30.21 28.46 11.89
N SER A 190 -28.98 27.96 11.98
CA SER A 190 -27.89 28.62 12.71
C SER A 190 -26.79 29.12 11.76
N SER A 191 -26.41 28.30 10.78
CA SER A 191 -25.44 28.61 9.72
C SER A 191 -25.73 27.78 8.46
N VAL A 192 -25.15 28.14 7.30
CA VAL A 192 -25.29 27.37 6.04
C VAL A 192 -24.78 25.94 6.21
N GLU A 193 -23.63 25.78 6.87
CA GLU A 193 -22.99 24.48 7.11
C GLU A 193 -23.81 23.60 8.05
N ASP A 194 -24.39 24.19 9.10
CA ASP A 194 -25.26 23.46 10.03
C ASP A 194 -26.59 23.09 9.38
N THR A 195 -27.10 23.95 8.50
CA THR A 195 -28.33 23.68 7.73
C THR A 195 -28.12 22.50 6.79
N TYR A 196 -27.00 22.47 6.07
CA TYR A 196 -26.62 21.35 5.22
C TYR A 196 -26.49 20.05 6.02
N ARG A 197 -25.79 20.09 7.16
CA ARG A 197 -25.61 18.92 8.03
C ARG A 197 -26.94 18.42 8.59
N ASN A 198 -27.81 19.33 9.04
CA ASN A 198 -29.14 19.01 9.54
C ASN A 198 -30.00 18.36 8.44
N LEU A 199 -29.93 18.87 7.22
CA LEU A 199 -30.64 18.30 6.07
C LEU A 199 -30.17 16.87 5.79
N ILE A 200 -28.86 16.63 5.66
CA ILE A 200 -28.30 15.30 5.39
C ILE A 200 -28.66 14.32 6.51
N ASN A 201 -28.52 14.71 7.77
CA ASN A 201 -28.87 13.88 8.91
C ASN A 201 -30.36 13.54 8.93
N THR A 202 -31.21 14.50 8.57
CA THR A 202 -32.65 14.27 8.52
C THR A 202 -33.03 13.33 7.39
N ILE A 203 -32.49 13.54 6.18
CA ILE A 203 -32.74 12.66 5.05
C ILE A 203 -32.33 11.23 5.42
N TYR A 204 -31.14 11.05 5.97
CA TYR A 204 -30.62 9.74 6.33
C TYR A 204 -31.42 9.09 7.47
N GLY A 205 -31.67 9.82 8.57
CA GLY A 205 -32.44 9.34 9.70
C GLY A 205 -33.86 8.93 9.29
N THR A 206 -34.53 9.77 8.50
CA THR A 206 -35.87 9.49 7.99
C THR A 206 -35.90 8.30 7.04
N SER A 207 -34.91 8.17 6.14
CA SER A 207 -34.80 7.00 5.25
C SER A 207 -34.53 5.70 6.02
N VAL A 208 -33.72 5.74 7.08
CA VAL A 208 -33.48 4.58 7.94
C VAL A 208 -34.75 4.18 8.68
N SER A 209 -35.42 5.14 9.35
CA SER A 209 -36.66 4.90 10.09
C SER A 209 -37.80 4.41 9.19
N ALA A 210 -37.86 4.87 7.93
CA ALA A 210 -38.82 4.40 6.94
C ALA A 210 -38.47 3.03 6.33
N GLY A 211 -37.35 2.38 6.71
CA GLY A 211 -36.96 1.07 6.17
C GLY A 211 -36.40 1.11 4.73
N MET A 212 -35.91 2.27 4.30
CA MET A 212 -35.31 2.50 2.98
C MET A 212 -33.78 2.30 2.97
N ALA A 213 -33.14 2.15 4.13
CA ALA A 213 -31.72 1.84 4.23
C ALA A 213 -31.48 0.33 4.03
N THR A 214 -30.63 -0.01 3.06
CA THR A 214 -30.24 -1.40 2.77
C THR A 214 -28.75 -1.59 2.99
N THR A 215 -28.37 -2.67 3.67
CA THR A 215 -26.98 -3.09 3.76
C THR A 215 -26.65 -3.90 2.52
N ARG A 216 -25.82 -3.36 1.62
CA ARG A 216 -25.30 -4.15 0.49
C ARG A 216 -24.42 -5.26 1.06
N LYS A 217 -24.86 -6.51 1.01
CA LYS A 217 -23.93 -7.65 1.09
C LYS A 217 -23.03 -7.56 -0.13
N THR A 218 -21.72 -7.44 0.07
CA THR A 218 -20.73 -7.45 -1.00
C THR A 218 -20.86 -8.79 -1.74
N ILE A 219 -21.57 -8.80 -2.86
CA ILE A 219 -21.46 -9.89 -3.82
C ILE A 219 -20.01 -9.82 -4.30
N ASN A 220 -19.22 -10.81 -3.89
CA ASN A 220 -17.81 -10.91 -4.23
C ASN A 220 -17.67 -11.20 -5.72
N ARG A 221 -17.88 -10.19 -6.57
CA ARG A 221 -17.52 -10.25 -7.98
C ARG A 221 -16.00 -10.29 -8.00
N ASN A 222 -15.43 -11.49 -8.15
CA ASN A 222 -14.00 -11.64 -8.41
C ASN A 222 -13.70 -10.87 -9.70
N ASN A 223 -13.17 -9.65 -9.58
CA ASN A 223 -12.82 -8.75 -10.70
C ASN A 223 -11.71 -9.31 -11.61
N LYS A 224 -11.27 -10.56 -11.38
CA LYS A 224 -10.20 -11.25 -12.10
C LYS A 224 -10.67 -12.66 -12.48
N PRO A 225 -11.26 -12.84 -13.68
CA PRO A 225 -11.79 -14.14 -14.10
C PRO A 225 -10.72 -15.25 -14.20
N TRP A 226 -9.44 -14.86 -14.30
CA TRP A 226 -8.30 -15.78 -14.29
C TRP A 226 -7.86 -16.22 -12.88
N PHE A 227 -8.36 -15.61 -11.81
CA PHE A 227 -7.97 -15.93 -10.44
C PHE A 227 -8.97 -16.93 -9.84
N ASP A 228 -8.56 -18.19 -9.81
CA ASP A 228 -9.39 -19.31 -9.39
C ASP A 228 -8.94 -19.90 -8.03
N CYS A 229 -9.57 -21.02 -7.64
CA CYS A 229 -9.24 -21.75 -6.43
C CYS A 229 -7.76 -22.16 -6.39
N GLU A 230 -7.14 -22.54 -7.52
CA GLU A 230 -5.72 -22.91 -7.56
C GLU A 230 -4.83 -21.71 -7.20
N CYS A 231 -5.14 -20.53 -7.76
CA CYS A 231 -4.45 -19.29 -7.43
C CYS A 231 -4.56 -18.95 -5.94
N PHE A 232 -5.77 -19.09 -5.38
CA PHE A 232 -6.03 -18.83 -3.97
C PHE A 232 -5.24 -19.77 -3.05
N HIS A 233 -5.33 -21.09 -3.28
CA HIS A 233 -4.62 -22.09 -2.47
C HIS A 233 -3.10 -21.91 -2.59
N SER A 234 -2.59 -21.66 -3.79
CA SER A 234 -1.15 -21.41 -3.97
C SER A 234 -0.71 -20.13 -3.25
N ARG A 235 -1.51 -19.05 -3.27
CA ARG A 235 -1.21 -17.81 -2.52
C ARG A 235 -1.20 -18.07 -1.01
N LYS A 236 -2.20 -18.81 -0.50
CA LYS A 236 -2.30 -19.19 0.93
C LYS A 236 -1.09 -20.01 1.37
N ASN A 237 -0.62 -20.93 0.54
CA ASN A 237 0.58 -21.73 0.83
C ASN A 237 1.84 -20.89 0.90
N VAL A 238 2.01 -19.90 0.01
CA VAL A 238 3.16 -18.97 0.11
C VAL A 238 3.12 -18.18 1.42
N LYS A 239 1.94 -17.64 1.80
CA LYS A 239 1.77 -16.93 3.08
C LYS A 239 2.13 -17.81 4.29
N ARG A 240 1.69 -19.07 4.30
CA ARG A 240 2.04 -20.04 5.35
C ARG A 240 3.55 -20.27 5.44
N CYS A 241 4.23 -20.48 4.31
CA CYS A 241 5.68 -20.66 4.29
C CYS A 241 6.43 -19.39 4.73
N LEU A 242 5.94 -18.20 4.36
CA LEU A 242 6.52 -16.95 4.83
C LEU A 242 6.37 -16.78 6.35
N GLN A 243 5.21 -17.14 6.91
CA GLN A 243 5.03 -17.12 8.36
C GLN A 243 5.95 -18.13 9.06
N ALA A 244 6.13 -19.32 8.49
CA ALA A 244 7.09 -20.29 9.00
C ALA A 244 8.52 -19.71 8.98
N CYS A 245 8.93 -19.05 7.89
CA CYS A 245 10.24 -18.37 7.83
C CYS A 245 10.41 -17.34 8.94
N LYS A 246 9.38 -16.51 9.18
CA LYS A 246 9.44 -15.50 10.24
C LYS A 246 9.62 -16.14 11.62
N ASN A 247 8.87 -17.21 11.90
CA ASN A 247 8.93 -17.91 13.18
C ASN A 247 10.26 -18.62 13.42
N SER A 248 10.98 -18.97 12.36
CA SER A 248 12.28 -19.63 12.42
C SER A 248 13.45 -18.69 12.12
N ASN A 249 13.24 -17.38 12.22
CA ASN A 249 14.25 -16.34 11.97
C ASN A 249 14.94 -16.46 10.60
N PHE A 250 14.17 -16.87 9.58
CA PHE A 250 14.61 -17.01 8.20
C PHE A 250 15.81 -17.97 8.04
N ASP A 251 15.80 -19.11 8.74
CA ASP A 251 16.74 -20.20 8.48
C ASP A 251 16.71 -20.65 7.00
N ASN A 252 17.77 -21.31 6.55
CA ASN A 252 17.93 -21.67 5.13
C ASN A 252 16.82 -22.61 4.63
N GLU A 253 16.40 -23.58 5.44
CA GLU A 253 15.43 -24.59 5.04
C GLU A 253 14.03 -23.98 4.86
N SER A 254 13.60 -23.14 5.80
CA SER A 254 12.32 -22.42 5.69
C SER A 254 12.33 -21.44 4.52
N LEU A 255 13.44 -20.70 4.33
CA LEU A 255 13.62 -19.75 3.24
C LEU A 255 13.54 -20.44 1.88
N GLU A 256 14.26 -21.53 1.67
CA GLU A 256 14.19 -22.33 0.44
C GLU A 256 12.77 -22.81 0.15
N ARG A 257 12.06 -23.31 1.18
CA ARG A 257 10.65 -23.71 1.05
C ARG A 257 9.77 -22.54 0.62
N PHE A 258 9.94 -21.36 1.22
CA PHE A 258 9.21 -20.15 0.83
C PHE A 258 9.51 -19.75 -0.63
N ILE A 259 10.79 -19.68 -1.02
CA ILE A 259 11.21 -19.33 -2.38
C ILE A 259 10.64 -20.32 -3.41
N ALA A 260 10.68 -21.62 -3.11
CA ALA A 260 10.11 -22.65 -3.98
C ALA A 260 8.59 -22.48 -4.16
N LYS A 261 7.84 -22.26 -3.08
CA LYS A 261 6.38 -22.02 -3.16
C LYS A 261 6.06 -20.71 -3.88
N LYS A 262 6.84 -19.65 -3.65
CA LYS A 262 6.70 -18.36 -4.33
C LYS A 262 6.94 -18.50 -5.84
N LYS A 263 7.97 -19.23 -6.26
CA LYS A 263 8.25 -19.56 -7.67
C LYS A 263 7.09 -20.34 -8.30
N LYS A 264 6.56 -21.35 -7.60
CA LYS A 264 5.38 -22.11 -8.04
C LYS A 264 4.17 -21.20 -8.22
N TYR A 265 3.88 -20.34 -7.24
CA TYR A 265 2.77 -19.38 -7.31
C TYR A 265 2.90 -18.42 -8.49
N LYS A 266 4.09 -17.84 -8.71
CA LYS A 266 4.37 -16.98 -9.88
C LYS A 266 4.08 -17.72 -11.20
N LYS A 267 4.46 -19.00 -11.31
CA LYS A 267 4.17 -19.84 -12.49
C LYS A 267 2.67 -20.06 -12.68
N VAL A 268 1.92 -20.37 -11.62
CA VAL A 268 0.45 -20.52 -11.68
C VAL A 268 -0.20 -19.24 -12.20
N ILE A 269 0.13 -18.09 -11.61
CA ILE A 269 -0.44 -16.80 -12.01
C ILE A 269 -0.09 -16.45 -13.47
N LYS A 270 1.17 -16.68 -13.89
CA LYS A 270 1.60 -16.46 -15.27
C LYS A 270 0.80 -17.33 -16.23
N ASN A 271 0.65 -18.63 -15.94
CA ASN A 271 -0.09 -19.56 -16.78
C ASN A 271 -1.57 -19.18 -16.89
N LYS A 272 -2.24 -18.85 -15.76
CA LYS A 272 -3.67 -18.45 -15.78
C LYS A 272 -3.91 -17.18 -16.59
N LYS A 273 -3.01 -16.19 -16.47
CA LYS A 273 -3.06 -14.97 -17.29
C LYS A 273 -2.85 -15.27 -18.78
N ILE A 274 -1.91 -16.16 -19.13
CA ILE A 274 -1.67 -16.57 -20.52
C ILE A 274 -2.89 -17.31 -21.08
N THR A 275 -3.42 -18.29 -20.34
CA THR A 275 -4.61 -19.05 -20.74
C THR A 275 -5.77 -18.10 -20.99
N MET A 276 -6.07 -17.19 -20.05
CA MET A 276 -7.15 -16.22 -20.23
C MET A 276 -6.97 -15.36 -21.49
N LYS A 277 -5.75 -14.86 -21.76
CA LYS A 277 -5.48 -14.12 -23.00
C LYS A 277 -5.78 -14.97 -24.24
N LYS A 278 -5.38 -16.24 -24.23
CA LYS A 278 -5.66 -17.20 -25.32
C LYS A 278 -7.15 -17.54 -25.45
N THR A 279 -7.93 -17.55 -24.37
CA THR A 279 -9.37 -17.83 -24.43
C THR A 279 -10.19 -16.61 -24.86
N LEU A 280 -9.74 -15.39 -24.54
CA LEU A 280 -10.38 -14.14 -24.95
C LEU A 280 -10.10 -13.77 -26.41
N TYR A 281 -8.92 -14.11 -26.94
CA TYR A 281 -8.53 -13.77 -28.32
C TYR A 281 -9.50 -14.34 -29.40
N PRO A 282 -9.92 -15.61 -29.33
CA PRO A 282 -10.92 -16.17 -30.23
C PRO A 282 -12.28 -15.48 -30.03
N TYR A 283 -12.70 -15.23 -28.79
CA TYR A 283 -14.00 -14.61 -28.50
C TYR A 283 -14.11 -13.17 -29.05
N CYS A 284 -13.03 -12.39 -29.05
CA CYS A 284 -13.03 -11.06 -29.68
C CYS A 284 -13.10 -11.14 -31.20
N GLN A 285 -12.44 -12.10 -31.85
CA GLN A 285 -12.57 -12.33 -33.30
C GLN A 285 -13.96 -12.86 -33.67
N THR A 286 -14.54 -13.79 -32.92
CA THR A 286 -15.88 -14.32 -33.23
C THR A 286 -16.98 -13.27 -33.01
N ARG A 287 -16.80 -12.35 -32.06
CA ARG A 287 -17.76 -11.26 -31.82
C ARG A 287 -17.68 -10.16 -32.87
N MET A 288 -16.48 -9.85 -33.39
CA MET A 288 -16.34 -8.99 -34.57
C MET A 288 -16.95 -9.66 -35.80
N ILE A 289 -16.64 -10.94 -36.07
CA ILE A 289 -17.21 -11.66 -37.23
C ILE A 289 -18.75 -11.75 -37.15
N LYS A 290 -19.33 -11.99 -35.96
CA LYS A 290 -20.80 -11.99 -35.79
C LYS A 290 -21.44 -10.61 -35.95
N GLN A 291 -20.78 -9.53 -35.53
CA GLN A 291 -21.28 -8.17 -35.77
C GLN A 291 -21.19 -7.75 -37.25
N THR A 292 -20.17 -8.24 -37.98
CA THR A 292 -20.05 -7.98 -39.42
C THR A 292 -21.01 -8.84 -40.24
N PHE A 293 -21.23 -10.11 -39.87
CA PHE A 293 -22.19 -10.99 -40.56
C PHE A 293 -23.65 -10.63 -40.27
N GLY A 294 -23.99 -10.20 -39.04
CA GLY A 294 -25.34 -9.75 -38.71
C GLY A 294 -25.78 -8.55 -39.56
N LYS A 295 -24.85 -7.62 -39.85
CA LYS A 295 -25.13 -6.46 -40.73
C LYS A 295 -25.18 -6.80 -42.23
N LEU A 296 -24.57 -7.91 -42.66
CA LEU A 296 -24.63 -8.36 -44.05
C LEU A 296 -25.90 -9.17 -44.34
N CYS A 297 -26.40 -9.95 -43.39
CA CYS A 297 -27.66 -10.68 -43.57
C CYS A 297 -28.90 -9.78 -43.53
N ASP A 298 -28.88 -8.68 -42.77
CA ASP A 298 -29.99 -7.70 -42.75
C ASP A 298 -30.11 -6.89 -44.07
N HIS A 299 -29.11 -6.94 -44.94
CA HIS A 299 -29.12 -6.27 -46.24
C HIS A 299 -29.59 -7.16 -47.41
N PHE A 300 -29.74 -8.48 -47.20
CA PHE A 300 -30.14 -9.44 -48.24
C PHE A 300 -31.57 -9.99 -48.07
N VAL A 301 -32.35 -9.49 -47.10
CA VAL A 301 -33.78 -9.85 -46.91
C VAL A 301 -34.72 -8.68 -47.29
N THR A 302 -34.20 -7.61 -47.90
CA THR A 302 -34.97 -6.43 -48.30
C THR A 302 -34.82 -6.03 -49.78
N THR A 303 -34.53 -7.00 -50.65
CA THR A 303 -34.65 -6.88 -52.11
C THR A 303 -35.45 -8.06 -52.64
#